data_AF-A0A2S8X1R6-F1
#
_entry.id   AF-A0A2S8X1R6-F1
#
_cell.length_a   1.000
_cell.length_b   1.000
_cell.length_c   1.000
_cell.angle_alpha   90.00
_cell.angle_beta   90.00
_cell.angle_gamma   90.00
#
_symmetry.space_group_name_H-M   'P 1'
#
loop_
_entity.id
_entity.type
_entity.pdbx_description
1 polymer ?
#
loop_
_entity_poly.entity_id
_entity_poly.type
_entity_poly.pdbx_seq_one_letter_code
_entity_poly.pdbx_strand_id
1 'polypeptide(L)' 'MKIDKVMNILMILILVLIAFYQNNVAVLCFSIVLFGIMSYTTYRIRTRWNVVTYIVLTLVLMIWNIYLWT' A
#
# COMPACT_ATOMS: atom_id res chain seq x y z
N MET A 1 -21.08 -7.63 -6.25
CA MET A 1 -19.97 -7.42 -5.28
C MET A 1 -19.42 -6.02 -5.56
N LYS A 2 -19.46 -5.08 -4.60
CA LYS A 2 -19.15 -3.66 -4.83
C LYS A 2 -17.74 -3.51 -5.41
N ILE A 3 -17.63 -2.75 -6.51
CA ILE A 3 -16.38 -2.51 -7.27
C ILE A 3 -15.24 -2.06 -6.35
N ASP A 4 -15.54 -1.35 -5.27
CA ASP A 4 -14.57 -0.95 -4.23
C ASP A 4 -13.82 -2.12 -3.60
N LYS A 5 -14.49 -3.25 -3.34
CA LYS A 5 -13.83 -4.45 -2.78
C LYS A 5 -12.88 -5.09 -3.79
N VAL A 6 -13.25 -5.08 -5.07
CA VAL A 6 -12.43 -5.65 -6.14
C VAL A 6 -11.18 -4.80 -6.36
N MET A 7 -11.31 -3.47 -6.38
CA MET A 7 -10.18 -2.54 -6.49
C MET A 7 -9.19 -2.71 -5.34
N ASN A 8 -9.69 -2.84 -4.10
CA ASN A 8 -8.82 -2.99 -2.93
C ASN A 8 -8.06 -4.33 -2.93
N ILE A 9 -8.72 -5.42 -3.35
CA ILE A 9 -8.08 -6.75 -3.52
C ILE A 9 -7.00 -6.70 -4.61
N LEU A 10 -7.27 -6.02 -5.72
CA LEU A 10 -6.34 -5.90 -6.84
C LEU A 10 -5.10 -5.07 -6.46
N MET A 11 -5.26 -4.02 -5.65
CA MET A 11 -4.13 -3.28 -5.07
C MET A 11 -3.25 -4.16 -4.18
N ILE A 12 -3.84 -4.98 -3.32
CA ILE A 12 -3.10 -5.90 -2.43
C ILE A 12 -2.36 -6.96 -3.25
N LEU A 13 -2.97 -7.50 -4.31
CA LEU A 13 -2.36 -8.51 -5.17
C LEU A 13 -1.12 -7.97 -5.89
N ILE A 14 -1.20 -6.75 -6.43
CA ILE A 14 -0.06 -6.07 -7.06
C ILE A 14 1.04 -5.80 -6.03
N LEU A 15 0.68 -5.47 -4.79
CA LEU A 15 1.61 -5.24 -3.68
C LEU A 15 2.44 -6.50 -3.36
N VAL A 16 1.79 -7.67 -3.35
CA VAL A 16 2.48 -8.97 -3.16
C VAL A 16 3.40 -9.29 -4.34
N LEU A 17 2.97 -9.05 -5.58
CA LEU A 17 3.79 -9.26 -6.78
C LEU A 17 5.06 -8.39 -6.79
N ILE A 18 4.96 -7.15 -6.30
CA ILE A 18 6.08 -6.20 -6.27
C ILE A 18 7.01 -6.46 -5.09
N ALA A 19 6.50 -6.99 -3.97
CA ALA A 19 7.35 -7.51 -2.90
C ALA A 19 8.30 -8.62 -3.39
N PHE A 20 7.93 -9.41 -4.41
CA PHE A 20 8.87 -10.36 -5.02
C PHE A 20 9.97 -9.73 -5.88
N TYR A 21 9.80 -8.46 -6.30
CA TYR A 21 10.84 -7.72 -7.01
C TYR A 21 11.81 -7.06 -6.01
N GLN A 22 12.99 -7.65 -5.83
CA GLN A 22 14.09 -7.09 -5.02
C GLN A 22 14.78 -5.89 -5.69
N ASN A 23 14.00 -4.96 -6.26
CA ASN A 23 14.54 -3.72 -6.81
C ASN A 23 14.17 -2.56 -5.89
N ASN A 24 15.18 -2.09 -5.15
CA ASN A 24 15.07 -1.04 -4.13
C ASN A 24 14.35 0.21 -4.64
N VAL A 25 14.57 0.58 -5.91
CA VAL A 25 13.95 1.76 -6.55
C VAL A 25 12.47 1.52 -6.87
N ALA A 26 12.13 0.32 -7.37
CA ALA A 26 10.75 -0.04 -7.69
C ALA A 26 9.88 -0.09 -6.43
N VAL A 27 10.42 -0.63 -5.33
CA VAL A 27 9.77 -0.68 -4.01
C VAL A 27 9.53 0.73 -3.46
N LEU A 28 10.49 1.65 -3.61
CA LEU A 28 10.35 3.06 -3.21
C LEU A 28 9.26 3.78 -4.00
N CYS A 29 9.29 3.69 -5.34
CA CYS A 29 8.25 4.26 -6.20
C CYS A 29 6.86 3.71 -5.86
N PHE A 30 6.75 2.40 -5.62
CA PHE A 30 5.46 1.78 -5.33
C PHE A 30 4.91 2.18 -3.95
N SER A 31 5.80 2.31 -2.95
CA SER A 31 5.45 2.80 -1.63
C SER A 31 4.82 4.19 -1.70
N ILE A 32 5.40 5.11 -2.49
CA ILE A 32 4.90 6.48 -2.67
C ILE A 32 3.51 6.49 -3.31
N VAL A 33 3.32 5.69 -4.38
CA VAL A 33 2.03 5.59 -5.09
C VAL A 33 0.94 5.02 -4.18
N LEU A 34 1.23 3.95 -3.45
CA LEU A 34 0.30 3.35 -2.48
C LEU A 34 -0.07 4.32 -1.37
N PHE A 35 0.91 5.07 -0.87
CA PHE A 35 0.68 6.09 0.14
C PHE A 35 -0.32 7.12 -0.39
N GLY A 36 -0.09 7.65 -1.60
CA GLY A 36 -0.99 8.61 -2.23
C GLY A 36 -2.41 8.10 -2.42
N ILE A 37 -2.58 6.86 -2.89
CA ILE A 37 -3.91 6.27 -3.11
C ILE A 37 -4.64 6.04 -1.79
N MET A 38 -3.95 5.54 -0.76
CA MET A 38 -4.58 5.34 0.55
C MET A 38 -4.85 6.66 1.29
N SER A 39 -3.99 7.67 1.15
CA SER A 39 -4.26 9.02 1.65
C SER A 39 -5.51 9.60 0.98
N TYR A 40 -5.62 9.47 -0.35
CA TYR A 40 -6.79 9.92 -1.10
C TYR A 40 -8.07 9.17 -0.69
N THR A 41 -7.98 7.85 -0.54
CA THR A 41 -9.12 7.00 -0.13
C THR A 41 -9.57 7.33 1.30
N THR A 42 -8.62 7.58 2.21
CA THR A 42 -8.89 7.98 3.60
C THR A 42 -9.47 9.39 3.68
N TYR A 43 -9.02 10.31 2.82
CA TYR A 43 -9.56 11.66 2.74
C TYR A 43 -11.01 11.67 2.21
N ARG A 44 -11.27 10.92 1.13
CA ARG A 44 -12.58 10.85 0.48
C ARG A 44 -13.60 10.05 1.28
N ILE A 45 -13.18 8.96 1.93
CA ILE A 45 -14.04 8.06 2.70
C ILE A 45 -13.36 7.83 4.06
N ARG A 46 -13.53 8.80 4.96
CA ARG A 46 -12.92 8.77 6.29
C ARG A 46 -13.69 7.82 7.21
N THR A 47 -13.34 6.53 7.14
CA THR A 47 -13.80 5.50 8.09
C THR A 47 -12.66 5.09 9.00
N ARG A 48 -12.97 4.68 10.24
CA ARG A 48 -11.95 4.16 11.18
C ARG A 48 -11.16 3.00 10.58
N TRP A 49 -11.81 2.16 9.79
CA TRP A 49 -11.16 1.06 9.07
C TRP A 49 -10.13 1.53 8.06
N ASN A 50 -10.45 2.53 7.21
CA ASN A 50 -9.49 3.05 6.23
C ASN A 50 -8.26 3.68 6.89
N VAL A 51 -8.46 4.38 8.01
CA VAL A 51 -7.36 4.98 8.80
C VAL A 51 -6.46 3.89 9.38
N VAL A 52 -7.05 2.84 9.97
CA VAL A 52 -6.27 1.71 10.52
C VAL A 52 -5.51 0.98 9.41
N THR A 53 -6.16 0.68 8.28
CA THR A 53 -5.48 0.02 7.15
C THR A 53 -4.35 0.86 6.59
N TYR A 54 -4.51 2.19 6.55
CA TYR A 54 -3.46 3.09 6.10
C TYR A 54 -2.24 3.07 7.03
N ILE A 55 -2.45 3.14 8.35
CA ILE A 55 -1.37 3.09 9.34
C ILE A 55 -0.62 1.76 9.25
N VAL A 56 -1.34 0.64 9.19
CA VAL A 56 -0.73 -0.70 9.07
C VAL A 56 0.06 -0.83 7.77
N LEU A 57 -0.51 -0.40 6.64
CA LEU A 57 0.17 -0.47 5.35
C LEU A 57 1.45 0.37 5.34
N THR A 58 1.40 1.56 5.95
CA THR A 58 2.55 2.45 6.10
C THR A 58 3.68 1.77 6.87
N LEU A 59 3.37 1.14 8.00
CA LEU A 59 4.35 0.42 8.82
C LEU A 59 4.99 -0.73 8.04
N VAL A 60 4.18 -1.54 7.34
CA VAL A 60 4.67 -2.66 6.53
C VAL A 60 5.60 -2.15 5.44
N LEU A 61 5.22 -1.10 4.71
CA LEU A 61 6.06 -0.51 3.66
C LEU A 61 7.38 0.03 4.21
N MET A 62 7.35 0.67 5.39
CA MET A 62 8.56 1.21 6.02
C MET A 62 9.53 0.10 6.43
N ILE A 63 9.04 -0.96 7.08
CA ILE A 63 9.85 -2.13 7.45
C ILE A 63 10.42 -2.81 6.20
N TRP A 64 9.60 -2.96 5.16
CA TRP A 64 10.00 -3.56 3.90
C TRP A 64 11.10 -2.74 3.20
N ASN A 65 11.00 -1.41 3.22
CA ASN A 65 12.02 -0.53 2.65
C ASN A 65 13.35 -0.64 3.40
N ILE A 66 13.30 -0.67 4.73
CA ILE A 66 14.50 -0.86 5.58
C ILE A 66 15.14 -2.22 5.26
N TYR A 67 14.35 -3.29 5.17
CA TYR A 67 14.85 -4.63 4.86
C TYR A 67 15.53 -4.73 3.50
N LEU A 68 15.00 -4.10 2.44
CA LEU A 68 15.65 -4.11 1.13
C LEU A 68 16.94 -3.26 1.07
N TRP A 69 17.06 -2.25 1.92
CA TRP A 69 18.22 -1.34 1.95
C TRP A 69 19.32 -1.78 2.92
N THR A 70 19.09 -2.84 3.70
CA THR A 70 20.08 -3.47 4.59
C THR A 70 20.69 -4.68 3.90
#